data_AF-K0IL11-F1
#
_entry.id   AF-K0IL11-F1
#
_cell.length_a   1.000
_cell.length_b   1.000
_cell.length_c   1.000
_cell.angle_alpha   90.00
_cell.angle_beta   90.00
_cell.angle_gamma   90.00
#
_symmetry.space_group_name_H-M   'P 1'
#
loop_
_entity.id
_entity.type
_entity.pdbx_description
1 polymer ?
#
loop_
_entity_poly.entity_id
_entity_poly.type
_entity_poly.pdbx_seq_one_letter_code
_entity_poly.pdbx_strand_id
1 'polypeptide(L)'
;MQVKTWLQRLTDESNLWFNAVKAEDEGSFQSAISYYMKDALECIRQHSLVRAALSCSCAANCLARMGAWSPARMLYSEAGRLYVENSEIAMSESIREALWSLQEAFENYALAGDDSAADTVRERYVMLAARTSPFSRAGQVAEDLESRRVESIKPDPRKKEASIPEELAGEIENFVRARRSGTARTDDSFDPSYVMRSIGVNNGGSRLDEKSIAS
;
A
#
# COMPACT_ATOMS: atom_id res chain seq x y z
N MET A 1 -1.43 29.13 22.48
CA MET A 1 -1.32 28.40 21.19
C MET A 1 -2.64 28.62 20.46
N GLN A 2 -2.67 29.41 19.39
CA GLN A 2 -3.92 29.66 18.64
C GLN A 2 -4.32 28.39 17.88
N VAL A 3 -5.55 27.93 18.09
CA VAL A 3 -6.11 26.79 17.35
C VAL A 3 -6.39 27.28 15.92
N LYS A 4 -5.66 26.74 14.94
CA LYS A 4 -5.92 27.02 13.52
C LYS A 4 -7.35 26.61 13.18
N THR A 5 -8.11 27.49 12.53
CA THR A 5 -9.46 27.17 12.07
C THR A 5 -9.42 26.15 10.93
N TRP A 6 -10.53 25.43 10.69
CA TRP A 6 -10.60 24.44 9.61
C TRP A 6 -10.27 25.05 8.24
N LEU A 7 -10.76 26.26 7.98
CA LEU A 7 -10.45 27.02 6.77
C LEU A 7 -8.94 27.33 6.67
N GLN A 8 -8.30 27.75 7.76
CA GLN A 8 -6.86 28.01 7.77
C GLN A 8 -6.01 26.76 7.57
N ARG A 9 -6.52 25.57 7.92
CA ARG A 9 -5.83 24.28 7.67
C ARG A 9 -5.98 23.84 6.22
N LEU A 10 -7.08 24.21 5.57
CA LEU A 10 -7.33 23.95 4.14
C LEU A 10 -6.58 24.90 3.23
N THR A 11 -6.44 26.17 3.62
CA THR A 11 -5.69 27.18 2.87
C THR A 11 -4.23 27.29 3.34
N ASP A 12 -3.74 26.31 4.11
CA ASP A 12 -2.37 26.31 4.58
C ASP A 12 -1.44 25.92 3.43
N GLU A 13 -0.67 26.87 2.91
CA GLU A 13 0.30 26.60 1.84
C GLU A 13 1.43 25.65 2.31
N SER A 14 1.55 25.36 3.60
CA SER A 14 2.44 24.31 4.10
C SER A 14 1.86 22.89 3.94
N ASN A 15 0.59 22.75 3.58
CA ASN A 15 -0.04 21.44 3.39
C ASN A 15 0.32 20.86 2.02
N LEU A 16 1.39 20.07 1.99
CA LEU A 16 1.92 19.43 0.79
C LEU A 16 0.86 18.62 0.02
N TRP A 17 0.05 17.82 0.73
CA TRP A 17 -1.04 17.06 0.12
C TRP A 17 -2.04 17.95 -0.61
N PHE A 18 -2.51 19.01 0.05
CA PHE A 18 -3.48 19.92 -0.56
C PHE A 18 -2.91 20.64 -1.78
N ASN A 19 -1.66 21.08 -1.71
CA ASN A 19 -0.97 21.69 -2.85
C ASN A 19 -0.79 20.70 -4.01
N ALA A 20 -0.54 19.43 -3.72
CA ALA A 20 -0.42 18.38 -4.72
C ALA A 20 -1.74 18.16 -5.47
N VAL A 21 -2.86 18.01 -4.74
CA VAL A 21 -4.19 17.85 -5.32
C VAL A 21 -4.56 19.07 -6.17
N LYS A 22 -4.34 20.28 -5.66
CA LYS A 22 -4.58 21.51 -6.42
C LYS A 22 -3.78 21.56 -7.72
N ALA A 23 -2.49 21.24 -7.66
CA ALA A 23 -1.63 21.20 -8.85
C ALA A 23 -2.07 20.12 -9.86
N GLU A 24 -2.55 18.97 -9.37
CA GLU A 24 -3.09 17.90 -10.21
C GLU A 24 -4.38 18.32 -10.94
N ASP A 25 -5.30 18.98 -10.21
CA ASP A 25 -6.56 19.51 -10.76
C ASP A 25 -6.29 20.60 -11.82
N GLU A 26 -5.25 21.41 -11.62
CA GLU A 26 -4.78 22.42 -12.59
C GLU A 26 -4.03 21.80 -13.79
N GLY A 27 -3.79 20.48 -13.79
CA GLY A 27 -3.03 19.78 -14.83
C GLY A 27 -1.51 19.97 -14.76
N SER A 28 -1.01 20.60 -13.69
CA SER A 28 0.41 20.83 -13.42
C SER A 28 1.06 19.59 -12.80
N PHE A 29 1.11 18.49 -13.56
CA PHE A 29 1.54 17.18 -13.05
C PHE A 29 2.95 17.15 -12.45
N GLN A 30 3.91 17.90 -13.00
CA GLN A 30 5.27 17.94 -12.45
C GLN A 30 5.29 18.49 -11.03
N SER A 31 4.58 19.61 -10.80
CA SER A 31 4.45 20.22 -9.48
C SER A 31 3.69 19.29 -8.53
N ALA A 32 2.61 18.66 -9.00
CA ALA A 32 1.83 17.71 -8.21
C ALA A 32 2.70 16.53 -7.72
N ILE A 33 3.49 15.92 -8.61
CA ILE A 33 4.42 14.84 -8.27
C ILE A 33 5.41 15.31 -7.21
N SER A 34 6.00 16.50 -7.36
CA SER A 34 6.96 17.03 -6.39
C SER A 34 6.35 17.21 -5.01
N TYR A 35 5.14 17.77 -4.92
CA TYR A 35 4.43 17.89 -3.64
C TYR A 35 4.09 16.54 -3.03
N TYR A 36 3.58 15.59 -3.82
CA TYR A 36 3.29 14.24 -3.35
C TYR A 36 4.57 13.50 -2.86
N MET A 37 5.70 13.64 -3.54
CA MET A 37 6.97 13.01 -3.11
C MET A 37 7.50 13.60 -1.81
N LYS A 38 7.38 14.92 -1.63
CA LYS A 38 7.71 15.58 -0.37
C LYS A 38 6.81 15.13 0.77
N ASP A 39 5.49 15.08 0.54
CA ASP A 39 4.51 14.59 1.52
C ASP A 39 4.78 13.14 1.91
N ALA A 40 5.03 12.27 0.91
CA ALA A 40 5.35 10.86 1.15
C ALA A 40 6.60 10.71 2.01
N LEU A 41 7.67 11.47 1.73
CA LEU A 41 8.90 11.44 2.50
C LEU A 41 8.72 11.90 3.95
N GLU A 42 7.92 12.95 4.18
CA GLU A 42 7.56 13.37 5.54
C GLU A 42 6.74 12.31 6.28
N CYS A 43 5.79 11.68 5.60
CA CYS A 43 4.97 10.61 6.16
C CYS A 43 5.81 9.39 6.54
N ILE A 44 6.81 9.02 5.74
CA ILE A 44 7.76 7.96 6.10
C ILE A 44 8.51 8.29 7.39
N ARG A 45 8.97 9.54 7.57
CA ARG A 45 9.67 9.97 8.80
C ARG A 45 8.75 9.92 10.03
N GLN A 46 7.45 10.12 9.83
CA GLN A 46 6.44 10.08 10.88
C GLN A 46 5.81 8.70 11.07
N HIS A 47 6.28 7.67 10.35
CA HIS A 47 5.70 6.33 10.31
C HIS A 47 4.21 6.28 9.90
N SER A 48 3.76 7.25 9.09
CA SER A 48 2.41 7.26 8.51
C SER A 48 2.40 6.52 7.17
N LEU A 49 2.40 5.19 7.22
CA LEU A 49 2.56 4.34 6.02
C LEU A 49 1.43 4.50 5.01
N VAL A 50 0.16 4.51 5.47
CA VAL A 50 -1.00 4.67 4.58
C VAL A 50 -0.93 5.98 3.79
N ARG A 51 -0.60 7.09 4.46
CA ARG A 51 -0.50 8.39 3.80
C ARG A 51 0.68 8.45 2.85
N ALA A 52 1.82 7.86 3.24
CA ALA A 52 2.97 7.74 2.33
C ALA A 52 2.63 6.93 1.08
N ALA A 53 1.92 5.81 1.23
CA ALA A 53 1.48 4.95 0.12
C ALA A 53 0.51 5.69 -0.81
N LEU A 54 -0.44 6.40 -0.22
CA LEU A 54 -1.41 7.20 -0.96
C LEU A 54 -0.72 8.29 -1.78
N SER A 55 0.14 9.11 -1.16
CA SER A 55 0.93 10.14 -1.87
C SER A 55 1.80 9.54 -2.97
N CYS A 56 2.41 8.38 -2.72
CA CYS A 56 3.19 7.64 -3.70
C CYS A 56 2.34 7.22 -4.93
N SER A 57 1.15 6.66 -4.70
CA SER A 57 0.23 6.22 -5.76
C SER A 57 -0.33 7.39 -6.58
N CYS A 58 -0.62 8.55 -5.96
CA CYS A 58 -1.06 9.75 -6.67
C CYS A 58 0.04 10.34 -7.56
N ALA A 59 1.29 10.34 -7.09
CA ALA A 59 2.43 10.69 -7.94
C ALA A 59 2.60 9.72 -9.12
N ALA A 60 2.40 8.42 -8.89
CA ALA A 60 2.43 7.40 -9.94
C ALA A 60 1.35 7.64 -11.01
N ASN A 61 0.13 8.01 -10.59
CA ASN A 61 -0.96 8.42 -11.48
C ASN A 61 -0.58 9.63 -12.34
N CYS A 62 0.01 10.66 -11.73
CA CYS A 62 0.49 11.84 -12.47
C CYS A 62 1.57 11.48 -13.51
N LEU A 63 2.54 10.63 -13.15
CA LEU A 63 3.58 10.14 -14.07
C LEU A 63 2.99 9.35 -15.23
N ALA A 64 2.00 8.49 -14.95
CA ALA A 64 1.28 7.75 -15.97
C ALA A 64 0.55 8.70 -16.93
N ARG A 65 -0.14 9.72 -16.41
CA ARG A 65 -0.81 10.74 -17.25
C ARG A 65 0.17 11.54 -18.12
N MET A 66 1.41 11.72 -17.65
CA MET A 66 2.49 12.33 -18.43
C MET A 66 3.12 11.38 -19.47
N GLY A 67 2.82 10.08 -19.44
CA GLY A 67 3.42 9.07 -20.30
C GLY A 67 4.80 8.59 -19.85
N ALA A 68 5.16 8.84 -18.58
CA ALA A 68 6.38 8.36 -17.94
C ALA A 68 6.10 7.03 -17.20
N TRP A 69 5.94 5.96 -17.98
CA TRP A 69 5.37 4.69 -17.52
C TRP A 69 6.28 3.89 -16.59
N SER A 70 7.59 3.89 -16.86
CA SER A 70 8.60 3.19 -16.06
C SER A 70 8.66 3.74 -14.62
N PRO A 71 8.85 5.06 -14.39
CA PRO A 71 8.83 5.60 -13.03
C PRO A 71 7.44 5.50 -12.39
N ALA A 72 6.34 5.57 -13.16
CA ALA A 72 5.01 5.32 -12.62
C ALA A 72 4.89 3.90 -12.04
N ARG A 73 5.27 2.86 -12.79
CA ARG A 73 5.25 1.46 -12.33
C ARG A 73 6.13 1.24 -11.10
N MET A 74 7.29 1.89 -11.07
CA MET A 74 8.16 1.86 -9.89
C MET A 74 7.44 2.40 -8.64
N LEU A 75 6.81 3.57 -8.74
CA LEU A 75 6.09 4.16 -7.62
C LEU A 75 4.87 3.32 -7.20
N TYR A 76 4.12 2.76 -8.16
CA TYR A 76 3.05 1.81 -7.82
C TYR A 76 3.56 0.61 -7.04
N SER A 77 4.69 0.02 -7.45
CA SER A 77 5.30 -1.10 -6.71
C SER A 77 5.68 -0.70 -5.28
N GLU A 78 6.27 0.49 -5.08
CA GLU A 78 6.63 0.97 -3.74
C GLU A 78 5.40 1.32 -2.88
N ALA A 79 4.34 1.89 -3.47
CA ALA A 79 3.06 2.10 -2.79
C ALA A 79 2.45 0.76 -2.34
N GLY A 80 2.45 -0.25 -3.22
CA GLY A 80 2.01 -1.61 -2.88
C GLY A 80 2.77 -2.19 -1.69
N ARG A 81 4.10 -2.02 -1.63
CA ARG A 81 4.92 -2.45 -0.48
C ARG A 81 4.54 -1.75 0.82
N LEU A 82 4.28 -0.44 0.77
CA LEU A 82 3.87 0.33 1.96
C LEU A 82 2.52 -0.14 2.51
N TYR A 83 1.57 -0.44 1.62
CA TYR A 83 0.30 -1.01 2.02
C TYR A 83 0.44 -2.43 2.60
N VAL A 84 1.32 -3.27 2.05
CA VAL A 84 1.63 -4.58 2.64
C VAL A 84 2.20 -4.43 4.05
N GLU A 85 3.18 -3.55 4.26
CA GLU A 85 3.73 -3.29 5.61
C GLU A 85 2.66 -2.77 6.57
N ASN A 86 1.81 -1.84 6.12
CA ASN A 86 0.70 -1.36 6.93
C ASN A 86 -0.26 -2.49 7.30
N SER A 87 -0.53 -3.42 6.38
CA SER A 87 -1.41 -4.56 6.66
C SER A 87 -0.87 -5.47 7.76
N GLU A 88 0.45 -5.63 7.84
CA GLU A 88 1.11 -6.47 8.85
C GLU A 88 1.03 -5.84 10.23
N ILE A 89 1.23 -4.52 10.31
CA ILE A 89 1.09 -3.75 11.55
C ILE A 89 -0.38 -3.71 11.99
N ALA A 90 -1.29 -3.39 11.07
CA ALA A 90 -2.71 -3.25 11.37
C ALA A 90 -3.39 -4.59 11.73
N MET A 91 -2.79 -5.74 11.41
CA MET A 91 -3.43 -7.05 11.63
C MET A 91 -3.74 -7.32 13.11
N SER A 92 -2.96 -6.77 14.04
CA SER A 92 -3.18 -6.92 15.49
C SER A 92 -4.22 -5.94 16.06
N GLU A 93 -4.42 -4.79 15.41
CA GLU A 93 -5.27 -3.71 15.92
C GLU A 93 -6.61 -3.63 15.19
N SER A 94 -6.61 -3.83 13.88
CA SER A 94 -7.74 -3.65 12.98
C SER A 94 -7.63 -4.54 11.74
N ILE A 95 -8.26 -5.71 11.81
CA ILE A 95 -8.39 -6.63 10.66
C ILE A 95 -9.00 -5.94 9.43
N ARG A 96 -9.96 -5.02 9.65
CA ARG A 96 -10.58 -4.25 8.57
C ARG A 96 -9.55 -3.41 7.83
N GLU A 97 -8.66 -2.74 8.56
CA GLU A 97 -7.60 -1.93 7.98
C GLU A 97 -6.53 -2.79 7.30
N ALA A 98 -6.20 -3.95 7.87
CA ALA A 98 -5.31 -4.91 7.23
C ALA A 98 -5.87 -5.41 5.88
N LEU A 99 -7.16 -5.78 5.84
CA LEU A 99 -7.84 -6.16 4.60
C LEU A 99 -7.87 -5.03 3.58
N TRP A 100 -8.22 -3.80 4.02
CA TRP A 100 -8.21 -2.64 3.14
C TRP A 100 -6.81 -2.39 2.57
N SER A 101 -5.78 -2.44 3.40
CA SER A 101 -4.39 -2.25 2.96
C SER A 101 -3.97 -3.32 1.95
N LEU A 102 -4.30 -4.60 2.17
CA LEU A 102 -4.02 -5.67 1.21
C LEU A 102 -4.76 -5.45 -0.13
N GLN A 103 -6.00 -4.95 -0.10
CA GLN A 103 -6.73 -4.61 -1.31
C GLN A 103 -6.06 -3.48 -2.09
N GLU A 104 -5.66 -2.39 -1.42
CA GLU A 104 -4.93 -1.29 -2.08
C GLU A 104 -3.57 -1.75 -2.61
N ALA A 105 -2.87 -2.63 -1.88
CA ALA A 105 -1.62 -3.22 -2.35
C ALA A 105 -1.80 -4.04 -3.64
N PHE A 106 -2.88 -4.84 -3.72
CA PHE A 106 -3.21 -5.63 -4.91
C PHE A 106 -3.40 -4.74 -6.13
N GLU A 107 -4.18 -3.66 -6.02
CA GLU A 107 -4.42 -2.72 -7.11
C GLU A 107 -3.13 -2.02 -7.57
N ASN A 108 -2.29 -1.61 -6.62
CA ASN A 108 -1.02 -0.97 -6.92
C ASN A 108 -0.05 -1.94 -7.63
N TYR A 109 0.05 -3.21 -7.21
CA TYR A 109 0.87 -4.19 -7.92
C TYR A 109 0.33 -4.51 -9.33
N ALA A 110 -1.00 -4.57 -9.49
CA ALA A 110 -1.62 -4.71 -10.81
C ALA A 110 -1.28 -3.53 -11.73
N LEU A 111 -1.35 -2.29 -11.24
CA LEU A 111 -0.96 -1.07 -11.96
C LEU A 111 0.53 -1.05 -12.32
N ALA A 112 1.38 -1.56 -11.44
CA ALA A 112 2.82 -1.74 -11.68
C ALA A 112 3.12 -2.81 -12.75
N GLY A 113 2.17 -3.71 -13.03
CA GLY A 113 2.36 -4.88 -13.87
C GLY A 113 3.17 -5.99 -13.19
N ASP A 114 3.17 -6.02 -11.86
CA ASP A 114 3.80 -7.07 -11.06
C ASP A 114 2.74 -8.11 -10.64
N ASP A 115 2.34 -8.94 -11.61
CA ASP A 115 1.31 -9.96 -11.40
C ASP A 115 1.68 -10.94 -10.29
N SER A 116 2.97 -11.26 -10.13
CA SER A 116 3.44 -12.17 -9.08
C SER A 116 3.22 -11.58 -7.69
N ALA A 117 3.53 -10.30 -7.48
CA ALA A 117 3.28 -9.63 -6.21
C ALA A 117 1.78 -9.44 -5.96
N ALA A 118 1.01 -9.08 -7.01
CA ALA A 118 -0.44 -8.96 -6.93
C ALA A 118 -1.09 -10.29 -6.49
N ASP A 119 -0.71 -11.42 -7.11
CA ASP A 119 -1.23 -12.74 -6.76
C ASP A 119 -0.87 -13.13 -5.32
N THR A 120 0.35 -12.83 -4.89
CA THR A 120 0.79 -13.07 -3.50
C THR A 120 -0.08 -12.29 -2.50
N VAL A 121 -0.36 -11.01 -2.78
CA VAL A 121 -1.22 -10.18 -1.92
C VAL A 121 -2.67 -10.65 -1.96
N ARG A 122 -3.17 -11.06 -3.12
CA ARG A 122 -4.51 -11.63 -3.29
C ARG A 122 -4.71 -12.88 -2.42
N GLU A 123 -3.74 -13.79 -2.42
CA GLU A 123 -3.79 -14.97 -1.56
C GLU A 123 -3.85 -14.61 -0.07
N ARG A 124 -3.04 -13.64 0.37
CA ARG A 124 -3.07 -13.14 1.75
C ARG A 124 -4.42 -12.53 2.10
N TYR A 125 -4.99 -11.71 1.21
CA TYR A 125 -6.30 -11.10 1.39
C TYR A 125 -7.41 -12.14 1.54
N VAL A 126 -7.48 -13.10 0.59
CA VAL A 126 -8.52 -14.14 0.59
C VAL A 126 -8.42 -15.00 1.86
N MET A 127 -7.19 -15.35 2.27
CA MET A 127 -6.98 -16.13 3.49
C MET A 127 -7.44 -15.39 4.74
N LEU A 128 -7.13 -14.09 4.85
CA LEU A 128 -7.56 -13.25 5.97
C LEU A 128 -9.08 -13.10 5.98
N ALA A 129 -9.67 -12.72 4.84
CA ALA A 129 -11.11 -12.47 4.71
C ALA A 129 -11.96 -13.72 5.01
N ALA A 130 -11.56 -14.88 4.50
CA ALA A 130 -12.24 -16.15 4.74
C ALA A 130 -12.26 -16.55 6.23
N ARG A 131 -11.27 -16.11 7.01
CA ARG A 131 -11.20 -16.36 8.45
C ARG A 131 -12.03 -15.36 9.27
N THR A 132 -12.35 -14.21 8.69
CA THR A 132 -13.00 -13.10 9.41
C THR A 132 -14.49 -12.99 9.15
N SER A 133 -14.99 -13.59 8.07
CA SER A 133 -16.41 -13.61 7.73
C SER A 133 -16.90 -15.05 7.58
N PRO A 134 -17.73 -15.56 8.51
CA PRO A 134 -18.28 -16.92 8.43
C PRO A 134 -19.26 -17.10 7.27
N PHE A 135 -19.65 -16.02 6.60
CA PHE A 135 -20.60 -16.03 5.49
C PHE A 135 -19.93 -15.83 4.12
N SER A 136 -18.66 -15.43 4.09
CA SER A 136 -17.94 -15.19 2.85
C SER A 136 -17.28 -16.47 2.37
N ARG A 137 -17.74 -17.00 1.22
CA ARG A 137 -17.04 -18.11 0.56
C ARG A 137 -15.75 -17.56 -0.04
N ALA A 138 -14.63 -18.23 0.19
CA ALA A 138 -13.31 -17.80 -0.30
C ALA A 138 -13.29 -17.50 -1.82
N GLY A 139 -14.06 -18.25 -2.61
CA GLY A 139 -14.22 -18.00 -4.05
C GLY A 139 -14.87 -16.65 -4.38
N GLN A 140 -15.93 -16.26 -3.65
CA GLN A 140 -16.60 -14.97 -3.85
C GLN A 140 -15.69 -13.80 -3.47
N VAL A 141 -14.94 -13.94 -2.37
CA VAL A 141 -13.96 -12.93 -1.93
C VAL A 141 -12.86 -12.73 -2.98
N ALA A 142 -12.39 -13.81 -3.59
CA ALA A 142 -11.39 -13.74 -4.64
C ALA A 142 -11.94 -13.06 -5.90
N GLU A 143 -13.17 -13.39 -6.31
CA GLU A 143 -13.85 -12.75 -7.46
C GLU A 143 -14.10 -11.25 -7.22
N ASP A 144 -14.55 -10.87 -6.03
CA ASP A 144 -14.78 -9.48 -5.66
C ASP A 144 -13.47 -8.66 -5.72
N LEU A 145 -12.36 -9.21 -5.22
CA LEU A 145 -11.06 -8.55 -5.31
C LEU A 145 -10.56 -8.45 -6.76
N GLU A 146 -10.69 -9.51 -7.55
CA GLU A 146 -10.30 -9.50 -8.97
C GLU A 146 -11.15 -8.55 -9.81
N SER A 147 -12.40 -8.30 -9.43
CA SER A 147 -13.23 -7.27 -10.09
C SER A 147 -12.64 -5.86 -9.94
N ARG A 148 -11.79 -5.64 -8.93
CA ARG A 148 -11.06 -4.39 -8.70
C ARG A 148 -9.71 -4.36 -9.40
N ARG A 149 -9.27 -5.45 -10.04
CA ARG A 149 -8.01 -5.49 -10.78
C ARG A 149 -8.07 -4.44 -11.89
N VAL A 150 -7.33 -3.36 -11.70
CA VAL A 150 -7.14 -2.36 -12.74
C VAL A 150 -6.19 -2.94 -13.77
N GLU A 151 -6.50 -2.76 -15.06
CA GLU A 151 -5.55 -3.14 -16.10
C GLU A 151 -4.23 -2.40 -15.88
N SER A 152 -3.12 -3.14 -15.95
CA SER A 152 -1.80 -2.55 -15.87
C SER A 152 -1.67 -1.41 -16.87
N ILE A 153 -0.86 -0.41 -16.52
CA ILE A 153 -0.59 0.69 -17.43
C ILE A 153 0.16 0.13 -18.63
N LYS A 154 -0.56 -0.04 -19.75
CA LYS A 154 -0.02 -0.51 -21.02
C LYS A 154 0.49 0.71 -21.81
N PRO A 155 1.81 0.91 -21.93
CA PRO A 155 2.33 1.92 -22.83
C PRO A 155 1.84 1.60 -24.24
N ASP A 156 1.32 2.60 -24.95
CA ASP A 156 1.07 2.46 -26.38
C ASP A 156 2.42 2.13 -27.05
N PRO A 157 2.56 0.96 -27.70
CA PRO A 157 3.84 0.54 -28.27
C PRO A 157 4.35 1.49 -29.36
N ARG A 158 3.50 2.40 -29.86
CA ARG A 158 3.85 3.43 -30.84
C ARG A 158 4.29 4.75 -30.21
N LYS A 159 4.05 4.96 -28.91
CA LYS A 159 4.45 6.18 -28.19
C LYS A 159 5.76 5.95 -27.46
N LYS A 160 6.73 6.81 -27.73
CA LYS A 160 7.96 6.86 -26.94
C LYS A 160 7.62 7.32 -25.52
N GLU A 161 8.23 6.66 -24.54
CA GLU A 161 8.14 7.06 -23.14
C GLU A 161 8.58 8.52 -22.96
N ALA A 162 7.79 9.27 -22.19
CA ALA A 162 8.09 10.66 -21.92
C ALA A 162 9.27 10.77 -20.94
N SER A 163 10.23 11.65 -21.25
CA SER A 163 11.29 11.98 -20.30
C SER A 163 10.71 12.86 -19.20
N ILE A 164 11.05 12.55 -17.95
CA ILE A 164 10.80 13.43 -16.81
C ILE A 164 12.00 14.37 -16.58
N PRO A 165 11.79 15.54 -15.96
CA PRO A 165 12.88 16.41 -15.54
C PRO A 165 13.82 15.70 -14.55
N GLU A 166 15.12 16.00 -14.61
CA GLU A 166 16.15 15.37 -13.76
C GLU A 166 15.92 15.64 -12.26
N GLU A 167 15.45 16.84 -11.91
CA GLU A 167 15.07 17.19 -10.54
C GLU A 167 13.99 16.24 -9.99
N LEU A 168 12.97 15.94 -10.82
CA LEU A 168 11.87 15.06 -10.44
C LEU A 168 12.33 13.60 -10.30
N ALA A 169 13.22 13.16 -11.18
CA ALA A 169 13.86 11.85 -11.07
C ALA A 169 14.64 11.74 -9.75
N GLY A 170 15.38 12.80 -9.37
CA GLY A 170 16.08 12.88 -8.10
C GLY A 170 15.16 12.82 -6.87
N GLU A 171 14.00 13.46 -6.92
CA GLU A 171 13.00 13.38 -5.84
C GLU A 171 12.45 11.96 -5.67
N ILE A 172 12.13 11.28 -6.78
CA ILE A 172 11.68 9.88 -6.78
C ILE A 172 12.76 8.96 -6.22
N GLU A 173 14.00 9.07 -6.70
CA GLU A 173 15.12 8.26 -6.21
C GLU A 173 15.38 8.48 -4.72
N ASN A 174 15.28 9.73 -4.24
CA ASN A 174 15.44 10.05 -2.84
C ASN A 174 14.37 9.36 -1.98
N PHE A 175 13.10 9.39 -2.42
CA PHE A 175 12.01 8.67 -1.75
C PHE A 175 12.29 7.16 -1.70
N VAL A 176 12.61 6.53 -2.83
CA VAL A 176 12.91 5.09 -2.91
C VAL A 176 14.10 4.72 -2.02
N ARG A 177 15.15 5.55 -2.00
CA ARG A 177 16.33 5.34 -1.15
C ARG A 177 15.96 5.45 0.34
N ALA A 178 15.24 6.50 0.73
CA ALA A 178 14.81 6.71 2.10
C ALA A 178 13.96 5.54 2.60
N ARG A 179 13.08 5.02 1.73
CA ARG A 179 12.25 3.84 2.00
C ARG A 179 13.12 2.60 2.28
N ARG A 180 14.08 2.31 1.42
CA ARG A 180 15.00 1.16 1.58
C ARG A 180 15.90 1.26 2.81
N SER A 181 16.32 2.47 3.17
CA SER A 181 17.10 2.68 4.39
C SER A 181 16.25 2.60 5.67
N GLY A 182 14.96 2.93 5.58
CA GLY A 182 14.02 2.87 6.70
C GLY A 182 13.57 1.44 7.03
N THR A 183 13.43 0.58 6.02
CA THR A 183 13.07 -0.85 6.18
C THR A 183 14.11 -1.68 6.93
N ALA A 184 15.34 -1.19 7.09
CA ALA A 184 16.40 -1.90 7.82
C ALA A 184 16.25 -1.84 9.37
N ARG A 185 15.11 -1.36 9.90
CA ARG A 185 14.89 -1.15 11.35
C ARG A 185 13.78 -1.98 11.99
N THR A 186 13.15 -2.91 11.28
CA THR A 186 12.18 -3.84 11.87
C THR A 186 12.82 -5.20 12.17
N ASP A 187 13.80 -5.24 13.08
CA ASP A 187 14.28 -6.50 13.68
C ASP A 187 13.27 -7.09 14.68
N ASP A 188 12.22 -6.32 15.04
CA ASP A 188 11.03 -6.79 15.78
C ASP A 188 9.81 -6.94 14.85
N SER A 189 10.02 -7.38 13.60
CA SER A 189 8.92 -7.75 12.71
C SER A 189 8.15 -8.92 13.32
N PHE A 190 6.86 -8.73 13.59
CA PHE A 190 5.94 -9.80 13.92
C PHE A 190 5.94 -10.82 12.79
N ASP A 191 6.53 -12.00 13.01
CA ASP A 191 6.52 -13.11 12.04
C ASP A 191 5.07 -13.60 11.86
N PRO A 192 4.38 -13.28 10.75
CA PRO A 192 3.00 -13.73 10.53
C PRO A 192 2.95 -15.26 10.42
N SER A 193 4.07 -15.91 10.11
CA SER A 193 4.17 -17.35 10.10
C SER A 193 4.12 -17.96 11.51
N TYR A 194 4.28 -17.20 12.59
CA TYR A 194 4.03 -17.68 13.95
C TYR A 194 2.53 -17.97 14.18
N VAL A 195 1.66 -17.09 13.69
CA VAL A 195 0.20 -17.34 13.66
C VAL A 195 -0.14 -18.44 12.67
N MET A 196 0.59 -18.57 11.56
CA MET A 196 0.31 -19.64 10.59
C MET A 196 0.84 -21.02 11.01
N ARG A 197 1.99 -21.11 11.69
CA ARG A 197 2.64 -22.36 12.14
C ARG A 197 1.94 -23.00 13.33
N SER A 198 1.34 -22.19 14.22
CA SER A 198 0.50 -22.70 15.32
C SER A 198 -0.78 -23.40 14.83
N ILE A 199 -1.09 -23.33 13.53
CA ILE A 199 -2.31 -23.88 12.92
C ILE A 199 -2.04 -25.18 12.13
N GLY A 200 -0.80 -25.68 12.08
CA GLY A 200 -0.46 -26.78 11.18
C GLY A 200 0.54 -27.82 11.68
N VAL A 201 0.34 -28.47 12.84
CA VAL A 201 0.75 -29.88 13.10
C VAL A 201 -0.09 -30.46 14.26
N ASN A 202 -1.17 -31.20 13.96
CA ASN A 202 -1.44 -32.53 14.51
C ASN A 202 -2.80 -33.04 14.04
N ASN A 203 -2.78 -33.65 12.85
CA ASN A 203 -3.68 -34.73 12.54
C ASN A 203 -3.14 -35.96 13.30
N GLY A 204 -3.71 -36.29 14.45
CA GLY A 204 -3.33 -37.50 15.17
C GLY A 204 -3.77 -37.56 16.64
N GLY A 205 -4.84 -38.29 16.92
CA GLY A 205 -4.96 -39.05 18.17
C GLY A 205 -5.78 -38.43 19.30
N SER A 206 -7.02 -38.90 19.39
CA SER A 206 -7.84 -39.02 20.60
C SER A 206 -7.06 -39.23 21.91
N ARG A 207 -7.35 -38.39 22.92
CA ARG A 207 -7.82 -38.75 24.27
C ARG A 207 -7.92 -37.51 25.15
N LEU A 208 -9.13 -36.99 25.32
CA LEU A 208 -9.44 -36.14 26.47
C LEU A 208 -9.69 -37.09 27.64
N ASP A 209 -8.74 -37.18 28.57
CA ASP A 209 -8.95 -37.85 29.84
C ASP A 209 -9.87 -36.99 30.72
N GLU A 210 -11.14 -37.40 30.78
CA GLU A 210 -12.14 -36.93 31.74
C GLU A 210 -11.82 -37.42 33.16
N LYS A 211 -10.71 -36.97 33.76
CA LYS A 211 -10.46 -37.16 35.20
C LYS A 211 -9.65 -36.01 35.78
N SER A 212 -10.28 -34.86 36.01
CA SER A 212 -9.88 -33.90 37.05
C SER A 212 -10.99 -32.87 37.29
N ILE A 213 -12.15 -33.34 37.75
CA ILE A 213 -13.06 -32.51 38.57
C ILE A 213 -13.56 -33.41 39.70
N ALA A 214 -12.72 -33.57 40.72
CA ALA A 214 -13.11 -33.96 42.07
C ALA A 214 -11.91 -33.80 43.00
N SER A 215 -11.82 -32.65 43.68
CA SER A 215 -11.49 -32.47 45.11
C SER A 215 -11.47 -30.99 45.43
#